data_AF-A0A1I0Q4A2-F1
#
_entry.id   AF-A0A1I0Q4A2-F1
#
_cell.length_a   1.000
_cell.length_b   1.000
_cell.length_c   1.000
_cell.angle_alpha   90.00
_cell.angle_beta   90.00
_cell.angle_gamma   90.00
#
_symmetry.space_group_name_H-M   'P 1'
#
loop_
_entity.id
_entity.type
_entity.pdbx_description
1 polymer ?
#
loop_
_entity_poly.entity_id
_entity_poly.type
_entity_poly.pdbx_seq_one_letter_code
_entity_poly.pdbx_strand_id
1 'polypeptide(L)'
;MSNDRARNMVSRSIEGVETLVSTESGEIFVDVSASNPRYIRVEEGDTVQEGDIRSRTPDELASESLRKWTVETIGPETIIGADRETGERREWDRESLEQKLAIGGLSTNLTDFERVKVSGGADASNGDEPGSDEVSVTVYGNDSRKFTETYRRIDGDGDGDERRLELTESDERVERFEPELRERFDQAVELALRNEGYAV
;
A
#
# COMPACT_ATOMS: atom_id res chain seq x y z
N MET A 1 16.61 1.93 2.75
CA MET A 1 16.45 0.50 2.36
C MET A 1 14.99 0.15 2.58
N SER A 2 14.22 -0.10 1.51
CA SER A 2 12.94 -0.80 1.67
C SER A 2 13.24 -2.07 2.44
N ASN A 3 12.56 -2.30 3.57
CA ASN A 3 12.51 -3.63 4.16
C ASN A 3 11.68 -4.51 3.22
N ASP A 4 12.20 -4.77 2.03
CA ASP A 4 11.98 -6.01 1.33
C ASP A 4 12.58 -7.06 2.28
N ARG A 5 11.78 -7.53 3.26
CA ARG A 5 11.94 -8.91 3.68
C ARG A 5 12.05 -9.67 2.37
N ALA A 6 13.12 -10.41 2.15
CA ALA A 6 13.34 -11.11 0.90
C ALA A 6 12.20 -12.12 0.70
N ARG A 7 11.08 -11.63 0.15
CA ARG A 7 9.86 -12.39 -0.07
C ARG A 7 10.15 -13.32 -1.22
N ASN A 8 9.77 -14.57 -1.07
CA ASN A 8 9.82 -15.51 -2.18
C ASN A 8 8.64 -15.21 -3.10
N MET A 9 8.92 -14.40 -4.13
CA MET A 9 7.93 -13.95 -5.11
C MET A 9 7.93 -14.85 -6.34
N VAL A 10 6.75 -15.25 -6.80
CA VAL A 10 6.56 -15.96 -8.07
C VAL A 10 5.73 -15.13 -9.04
N SER A 11 6.17 -15.05 -10.30
CA SER A 11 5.38 -14.42 -11.36
C SER A 11 4.26 -15.35 -11.80
N ARG A 12 3.04 -14.81 -11.85
CA ARG A 12 1.83 -15.46 -12.33
C ARG A 12 1.09 -14.54 -13.30
N SER A 13 0.41 -15.14 -14.27
CA SER A 13 -0.51 -14.41 -15.14
C SER A 13 -1.93 -14.51 -14.56
N ILE A 14 -2.44 -13.39 -14.06
CA ILE A 14 -3.80 -13.29 -13.52
C ILE A 14 -4.61 -12.41 -14.47
N GLU A 15 -5.61 -13.02 -15.14
CA GLU A 15 -6.42 -12.36 -16.19
C GLU A 15 -5.57 -11.68 -17.30
N GLY A 16 -4.43 -12.28 -17.65
CA GLY A 16 -3.53 -11.75 -18.67
C GLY A 16 -2.60 -10.63 -18.18
N VAL A 17 -2.60 -10.34 -16.88
CA VAL A 17 -1.72 -9.37 -16.24
C VAL A 17 -0.64 -10.09 -15.44
N GLU A 18 0.62 -9.74 -15.70
CA GLU A 18 1.73 -10.22 -14.88
C GLU A 18 1.60 -9.69 -13.45
N THR A 19 1.56 -10.62 -12.50
CA THR A 19 1.36 -10.36 -11.09
C THR A 19 2.39 -11.17 -10.32
N LEU A 20 3.12 -10.51 -9.42
CA LEU A 20 4.02 -11.20 -8.50
C LEU A 20 3.25 -11.55 -7.23
N VAL A 21 3.41 -12.78 -6.77
CA VAL A 21 2.69 -13.30 -5.60
C VAL A 21 3.69 -13.92 -4.62
N SER A 22 3.58 -13.60 -3.32
CA SER A 22 4.41 -14.22 -2.29
C SER A 22 3.98 -15.66 -2.03
N THR A 23 4.96 -16.57 -1.88
CA THR A 23 4.72 -17.97 -1.49
C THR A 23 4.90 -18.20 0.01
N GLU A 24 5.11 -17.14 0.81
CA GLU A 24 5.35 -17.26 2.24
C GLU A 24 4.05 -17.57 3.00
N SER A 25 4.11 -18.45 4.00
CA SER A 25 3.02 -18.64 4.96
C SER A 25 2.92 -17.46 5.91
N GLY A 26 1.73 -17.17 6.43
CA GLY A 26 1.48 -16.05 7.35
C GLY A 26 1.18 -14.71 6.68
N GLU A 27 1.44 -14.58 5.37
CA GLU A 27 1.02 -13.42 4.58
C GLU A 27 0.52 -13.85 3.19
N ILE A 28 -0.37 -13.06 2.62
CA ILE A 28 -0.63 -13.00 1.19
C ILE A 28 -0.07 -11.67 0.73
N PHE A 29 0.75 -11.69 -0.31
CA PHE A 29 1.23 -10.46 -0.93
C PHE A 29 1.07 -10.57 -2.44
N VAL A 30 0.40 -9.58 -3.03
CA VAL A 30 0.11 -9.47 -4.45
C VAL A 30 0.60 -8.12 -4.95
N ASP A 31 1.59 -8.14 -5.84
CA ASP A 31 2.08 -6.97 -6.58
C ASP A 31 1.63 -7.10 -8.03
N VAL A 32 0.66 -6.26 -8.42
CA VAL A 32 0.22 -6.18 -9.80
C VAL A 32 0.97 -5.04 -10.48
N SER A 33 2.00 -5.39 -11.25
CA SER A 33 2.94 -4.42 -11.84
C SER A 33 2.45 -3.80 -13.17
N ALA A 34 1.16 -3.88 -13.49
CA ALA A 34 0.58 -3.26 -14.70
C ALA A 34 0.66 -1.71 -14.67
N SER A 35 0.23 -1.05 -15.75
CA SER A 35 0.14 0.42 -15.88
C SER A 35 -0.56 1.14 -14.71
N ASN A 36 -1.31 0.41 -13.89
CA ASN A 36 -1.81 0.87 -12.61
C ASN A 36 -1.28 -0.05 -11.49
N PRO A 37 -0.13 0.29 -10.86
CA PRO A 37 0.49 -0.57 -9.87
C PRO A 37 -0.41 -0.72 -8.65
N ARG A 38 -0.56 -1.95 -8.16
CA ARG A 38 -1.40 -2.31 -7.01
C ARG A 38 -0.62 -3.23 -6.09
N TYR A 39 -0.69 -2.93 -4.80
CA TYR A 39 -0.07 -3.73 -3.75
C TYR A 39 -1.18 -4.16 -2.82
N ILE A 40 -1.27 -5.46 -2.59
CA ILE A 40 -2.21 -6.03 -1.64
C ILE A 40 -1.39 -6.89 -0.68
N ARG A 41 -1.46 -6.58 0.62
CA ARG A 41 -0.94 -7.45 1.68
C ARG A 41 -2.08 -7.79 2.63
N VAL A 42 -2.22 -9.07 2.91
CA VAL A 42 -3.15 -9.59 3.92
C VAL A 42 -2.35 -10.44 4.89
N GLU A 43 -2.43 -10.12 6.17
CA GLU A 43 -1.84 -10.88 7.26
C GLU A 43 -2.93 -11.53 8.13
N GLU A 44 -2.52 -12.42 9.02
CA GLU A 44 -3.43 -12.97 10.03
C GLU A 44 -3.97 -11.84 10.93
N GLY A 45 -5.29 -11.80 11.12
CA GLY A 45 -6.00 -10.73 11.80
C GLY A 45 -6.61 -9.68 10.87
N ASP A 46 -6.15 -9.58 9.61
CA ASP A 46 -6.74 -8.67 8.64
C ASP A 46 -8.14 -9.10 8.23
N THR A 47 -8.89 -8.15 7.67
CA THR A 47 -10.20 -8.40 7.09
C THR A 47 -10.09 -8.58 5.59
N VAL A 48 -10.74 -9.63 5.08
CA VAL A 48 -11.05 -9.79 3.66
C VAL A 48 -12.55 -9.60 3.50
N GLN A 49 -12.97 -8.85 2.48
CA GLN A 49 -14.38 -8.54 2.25
C GLN A 49 -14.75 -8.66 0.77
N GLU A 50 -16.05 -8.88 0.51
CA GLU A 50 -16.58 -8.91 -0.85
C GLU A 50 -16.59 -7.54 -1.51
N GLY A 51 -16.14 -7.51 -2.77
CA GLY A 51 -16.11 -6.31 -3.59
C GLY A 51 -14.82 -5.51 -3.48
N ASP A 52 -14.67 -4.58 -4.41
CA ASP A 52 -13.46 -3.79 -4.58
C ASP A 52 -13.57 -2.46 -3.81
N ILE A 53 -12.67 -2.24 -2.84
CA ILE A 53 -12.56 -0.96 -2.11
C ILE A 53 -12.26 0.23 -3.04
N ARG A 54 -11.81 -0.05 -4.27
CA ARG A 54 -11.45 0.96 -5.27
C ARG A 54 -12.62 1.40 -6.15
N SER A 55 -13.61 0.54 -6.35
CA SER A 55 -14.77 0.85 -7.20
C SER A 55 -16.04 1.12 -6.41
N ARG A 56 -16.04 0.81 -5.11
CA ARG A 56 -17.16 1.03 -4.20
C ARG A 56 -16.92 2.18 -3.25
N THR A 57 -17.97 2.94 -3.01
CA THR A 57 -18.01 3.99 -1.99
C THR A 57 -17.92 3.39 -0.58
N PRO A 58 -17.53 4.19 0.43
CA PRO A 58 -17.54 3.75 1.82
C PRO A 58 -18.90 3.19 2.25
N ASP A 59 -20.02 3.80 1.83
CA ASP A 59 -21.38 3.32 2.12
C ASP A 59 -21.66 1.94 1.51
N GLU A 60 -21.21 1.70 0.27
CA GLU A 60 -21.34 0.39 -0.37
C GLU A 60 -20.52 -0.68 0.34
N LEU A 61 -19.31 -0.36 0.80
CA LEU A 61 -18.45 -1.27 1.57
C LEU A 61 -18.92 -1.47 3.02
N ALA A 62 -19.63 -0.49 3.57
CA ALA A 62 -20.28 -0.57 4.87
C ALA A 62 -21.56 -1.42 4.83
N SER A 63 -22.06 -1.77 3.64
CA SER A 63 -23.27 -2.58 3.49
C SER A 63 -23.17 -3.90 4.24
N GLU A 64 -24.17 -4.18 5.08
CA GLU A 64 -24.38 -5.47 5.76
C GLU A 64 -24.61 -6.63 4.78
N SER A 65 -24.90 -6.33 3.50
CA SER A 65 -25.02 -7.37 2.46
C SER A 65 -23.67 -7.94 2.03
N LEU A 66 -22.56 -7.28 2.37
CA LEU A 66 -21.23 -7.72 2.03
C LEU A 66 -20.65 -8.56 3.14
N ARG A 67 -20.27 -9.78 2.79
CA ARG A 67 -19.59 -10.66 3.73
C ARG A 67 -18.18 -10.17 4.00
N LYS A 68 -17.81 -10.25 5.28
CA LYS A 68 -16.51 -9.84 5.81
C LYS A 68 -15.97 -10.98 6.63
N TRP A 69 -14.71 -11.33 6.42
CA TRP A 69 -14.03 -12.38 7.15
C TRP A 69 -12.77 -11.85 7.78
N THR A 70 -12.52 -12.21 9.03
CA THR A 70 -11.21 -12.05 9.64
C THR A 70 -10.35 -13.25 9.26
N VAL A 71 -9.17 -13.00 8.72
CA VAL A 71 -8.20 -14.05 8.39
C VAL A 71 -7.62 -14.61 9.69
N GLU A 72 -7.78 -15.90 9.92
CA GLU A 72 -7.29 -16.58 11.13
C GLU A 72 -5.93 -17.25 10.88
N THR A 73 -5.72 -17.83 9.70
CA THR A 73 -4.51 -18.58 9.39
C THR A 73 -4.19 -18.53 7.90
N ILE A 74 -2.92 -18.28 7.56
CA ILE A 74 -2.44 -18.27 6.17
C ILE A 74 -1.40 -19.38 5.99
N GLY A 75 -1.83 -20.50 5.40
CA GLY A 75 -0.96 -21.59 4.99
C GLY A 75 -0.35 -21.38 3.59
N PRO A 76 0.48 -22.33 3.14
CA PRO A 76 1.10 -22.28 1.81
C PRO A 76 0.11 -22.53 0.66
N GLU A 77 -0.97 -23.27 0.92
CA GLU A 77 -1.98 -23.63 -0.11
C GLU A 77 -3.41 -23.29 0.33
N THR A 78 -3.64 -23.10 1.63
CA THR A 78 -4.96 -22.88 2.20
C THR A 78 -4.96 -21.69 3.15
N ILE A 79 -6.10 -21.01 3.20
CA ILE A 79 -6.33 -19.87 4.09
C ILE A 79 -7.62 -20.13 4.84
N ILE A 80 -7.59 -19.86 6.14
CA ILE A 80 -8.76 -19.99 7.01
C ILE A 80 -9.15 -18.59 7.47
N GLY A 81 -10.43 -18.28 7.38
CA GLY A 81 -11.00 -17.09 7.98
C GLY A 81 -12.33 -17.38 8.66
N ALA A 82 -12.72 -16.48 9.55
CA ALA A 82 -13.99 -16.54 10.25
C ALA A 82 -14.86 -15.36 9.80
N ASP A 83 -16.10 -15.65 9.45
CA ASP A 83 -17.09 -14.63 9.12
C ASP A 83 -17.30 -13.71 10.33
N ARG A 84 -17.20 -12.39 10.13
CA ARG A 84 -17.17 -11.43 11.25
C ARG A 84 -18.50 -11.29 11.95
N GLU A 85 -19.61 -11.65 11.30
CA GLU A 85 -20.95 -11.55 11.87
C GLU A 85 -21.38 -12.86 12.54
N THR A 86 -21.11 -13.98 11.87
CA THR A 86 -21.60 -15.30 12.30
C THR A 86 -20.56 -16.14 13.02
N GLY A 87 -19.27 -15.83 12.87
CA GLY A 87 -18.15 -16.65 13.33
C GLY A 87 -17.97 -17.95 12.53
N GLU A 88 -18.74 -18.15 11.45
CA GLU A 88 -18.63 -19.35 10.63
C GLU A 88 -17.25 -19.39 9.96
N ARG A 89 -16.54 -20.52 10.15
CA ARG A 89 -15.24 -20.72 9.53
C ARG A 89 -15.39 -21.06 8.05
N ARG A 90 -14.53 -20.42 7.25
CA ARG A 90 -14.39 -20.63 5.84
C ARG A 90 -12.95 -20.95 5.49
N GLU A 91 -12.77 -21.96 4.67
CA GLU A 91 -11.49 -22.30 4.06
C GLU A 91 -11.50 -21.83 2.60
N TRP A 92 -10.40 -21.22 2.17
CA TRP A 92 -10.13 -20.89 0.79
C TRP A 92 -8.86 -21.59 0.31
N ASP A 93 -8.89 -21.99 -0.96
CA ASP A 93 -7.66 -22.18 -1.73
C ASP A 93 -6.93 -20.84 -1.85
N ARG A 94 -5.63 -20.85 -1.58
CA ARG A 94 -4.79 -19.65 -1.53
C ARG A 94 -4.73 -18.95 -2.89
N GLU A 95 -4.47 -19.70 -3.95
CA GLU A 95 -4.36 -19.15 -5.31
C GLU A 95 -5.66 -18.47 -5.75
N SER A 96 -6.80 -19.07 -5.43
CA SER A 96 -8.13 -18.52 -5.69
C SER A 96 -8.38 -17.21 -4.93
N LEU A 97 -7.90 -17.09 -3.68
CA LEU A 97 -8.03 -15.86 -2.92
C LEU A 97 -7.13 -14.75 -3.46
N GLU A 98 -5.87 -15.09 -3.76
CA GLU A 98 -4.88 -14.21 -4.42
C GLU A 98 -5.44 -13.64 -5.72
N GLN A 99 -6.01 -14.50 -6.57
CA GLN A 99 -6.63 -14.08 -7.82
C GLN A 99 -7.78 -13.10 -7.57
N LYS A 100 -8.67 -13.40 -6.63
CA LYS A 100 -9.81 -12.52 -6.31
C LYS A 100 -9.38 -11.16 -5.77
N LEU A 101 -8.33 -11.11 -4.96
CA LEU A 101 -7.74 -9.86 -4.48
C LEU A 101 -7.14 -9.08 -5.66
N ALA A 102 -6.36 -9.74 -6.52
CA ALA A 102 -5.71 -9.13 -7.68
C ALA A 102 -6.70 -8.49 -8.67
N ILE A 103 -7.88 -9.11 -8.88
CA ILE A 103 -8.89 -8.61 -9.83
C ILE A 103 -9.96 -7.72 -9.18
N GLY A 104 -9.92 -7.54 -7.85
CA GLY A 104 -10.92 -6.75 -7.12
C GLY A 104 -12.24 -7.48 -6.85
N GLY A 105 -12.29 -8.80 -6.98
CA GLY A 105 -13.41 -9.59 -6.47
C GLY A 105 -13.50 -9.57 -4.95
N LEU A 106 -12.35 -9.38 -4.29
CA LEU A 106 -12.21 -9.17 -2.86
C LEU A 106 -11.34 -7.94 -2.59
N SER A 107 -11.48 -7.37 -1.39
CA SER A 107 -10.60 -6.32 -0.87
C SER A 107 -10.20 -6.59 0.58
N THR A 108 -9.21 -5.85 1.05
CA THR A 108 -8.76 -5.87 2.45
C THR A 108 -8.81 -4.47 3.05
N ASN A 109 -8.62 -4.37 4.37
CA ASN A 109 -8.55 -3.10 5.09
C ASN A 109 -7.13 -2.53 5.04
N LEU A 110 -7.03 -1.20 5.01
CA LEU A 110 -5.76 -0.50 5.16
C LEU A 110 -5.27 -0.62 6.59
N THR A 111 -4.15 -1.29 6.77
CA THR A 111 -3.46 -1.49 8.06
C THR A 111 -2.01 -1.07 7.99
N ASP A 112 -1.43 -1.01 6.79
CA ASP A 112 -0.03 -0.70 6.59
C ASP A 112 0.26 -0.13 5.18
N PHE A 113 1.49 0.30 4.95
CA PHE A 113 1.94 0.88 3.69
C PHE A 113 3.07 0.06 3.08
N GLU A 114 2.84 -0.50 1.89
CA GLU A 114 3.77 -1.44 1.24
C GLU A 114 4.90 -0.74 0.51
N ARG A 115 4.61 0.43 -0.08
CA ARG A 115 5.57 1.11 -0.94
C ARG A 115 5.42 2.61 -0.80
N VAL A 116 6.55 3.30 -0.82
CA VAL A 116 6.60 4.75 -0.97
C VAL A 116 7.47 5.07 -2.17
N LYS A 117 6.97 5.97 -3.02
CA LYS A 117 7.69 6.48 -4.18
C LYS A 117 7.83 7.99 -4.02
N VAL A 118 9.06 8.45 -3.93
CA VAL A 118 9.39 9.88 -4.00
C VAL A 118 9.62 10.23 -5.47
N SER A 119 9.06 11.33 -5.93
CA SER A 119 9.22 11.85 -7.29
C SER A 119 9.39 13.36 -7.23
N GLY A 120 10.19 13.91 -8.13
CA GLY A 120 10.52 15.34 -8.08
C GLY A 120 11.78 15.61 -7.26
N GLY A 121 12.45 16.68 -7.66
CA GLY A 121 13.81 16.98 -7.23
C GLY A 121 14.86 16.47 -8.21
N ALA A 122 15.65 17.42 -8.72
CA ALA A 122 16.65 17.22 -9.76
C ALA A 122 17.49 15.93 -9.60
N ASP A 123 17.33 15.01 -10.55
CA ASP A 123 18.46 14.27 -11.09
C ASP A 123 19.40 15.30 -11.71
N ALA A 124 20.42 15.73 -10.96
CA ALA A 124 21.51 16.55 -11.49
C ALA A 124 22.46 15.69 -12.34
N SER A 125 21.91 15.02 -13.36
CA SER A 125 22.67 14.28 -14.38
C SER A 125 21.79 14.04 -15.61
N ASN A 126 21.26 15.10 -16.23
CA ASN A 126 21.18 15.30 -17.68
C ASN A 126 20.44 16.62 -17.95
N GLY A 127 20.94 17.38 -18.93
CA GLY A 127 20.69 18.81 -19.09
C GLY A 127 19.23 19.27 -19.18
N ASP A 128 19.05 20.53 -18.76
CA ASP A 128 18.09 21.51 -19.30
C ASP A 128 16.59 21.26 -19.06
N GLU A 129 16.18 21.14 -17.79
CA GLU A 129 14.85 21.57 -17.34
C GLU A 129 14.96 22.19 -15.93
N PRO A 130 14.32 23.34 -15.65
CA PRO A 130 14.27 23.86 -14.29
C PRO A 130 13.55 22.85 -13.41
N GLY A 131 14.31 22.13 -12.58
CA GLY A 131 13.73 21.15 -11.66
C GLY A 131 12.67 21.82 -10.81
N SER A 132 11.47 21.25 -10.77
CA SER A 132 10.42 21.72 -9.88
C SER A 132 10.95 21.73 -8.44
N ASP A 133 10.78 22.84 -7.72
CA ASP A 133 11.03 22.93 -6.26
C ASP A 133 10.08 22.04 -5.43
N GLU A 134 9.22 21.31 -6.12
CA GLU A 134 8.22 20.43 -5.58
C GLU A 134 8.71 18.97 -5.60
N VAL A 135 8.53 18.30 -4.47
CA VAL A 135 8.77 16.88 -4.25
C VAL A 135 7.44 16.23 -3.90
N SER A 136 7.00 15.28 -4.73
CA SER A 136 5.78 14.51 -4.50
C SER A 136 6.12 13.13 -3.93
N VAL A 137 5.43 12.74 -2.87
CA VAL A 137 5.55 11.44 -2.22
C VAL A 137 4.25 10.68 -2.44
N THR A 138 4.32 9.57 -3.19
CA THR A 138 3.19 8.65 -3.37
C THR A 138 3.36 7.44 -2.45
N VAL A 139 2.42 7.25 -1.53
CA VAL A 139 2.36 6.12 -0.62
C VAL A 139 1.29 5.12 -1.09
N TYR A 140 1.66 3.85 -1.15
CA TYR A 140 0.80 2.75 -1.55
C TYR A 140 0.43 1.92 -0.32
N GLY A 141 -0.86 1.90 0.03
CA GLY A 141 -1.39 1.08 1.11
C GLY A 141 -1.42 -0.40 0.75
N ASN A 142 -1.48 -1.25 1.78
CA ASN A 142 -1.63 -2.70 1.65
C ASN A 142 -3.00 -3.14 1.10
N ASP A 143 -3.92 -2.21 0.86
CA ASP A 143 -5.24 -2.46 0.29
C ASP A 143 -5.40 -1.90 -1.13
N SER A 144 -4.28 -1.62 -1.79
CA SER A 144 -4.18 -1.00 -3.12
C SER A 144 -4.58 0.46 -3.23
N ARG A 145 -4.98 1.14 -2.13
CA ARG A 145 -5.17 2.59 -2.17
C ARG A 145 -3.83 3.32 -2.28
N LYS A 146 -3.90 4.52 -2.88
CA LYS A 146 -2.75 5.42 -3.07
C LYS A 146 -3.06 6.75 -2.42
N PHE A 147 -2.05 7.32 -1.78
CA PHE A 147 -2.10 8.60 -1.10
C PHE A 147 -0.91 9.43 -1.59
N THR A 148 -1.12 10.72 -1.78
CA THR A 148 -0.07 11.60 -2.29
C THR A 148 0.08 12.79 -1.35
N GLU A 149 1.32 13.06 -0.97
CA GLU A 149 1.70 14.32 -0.33
C GLU A 149 2.68 15.09 -1.20
N THR A 150 2.61 16.41 -1.13
CA THR A 150 3.43 17.31 -1.92
C THR A 150 4.17 18.25 -0.99
N TYR A 151 5.48 18.31 -1.17
CA TYR A 151 6.40 19.10 -0.38
C TYR A 151 7.10 20.12 -1.25
N ARG A 152 7.46 21.26 -0.66
CA ARG A 152 8.31 22.27 -1.28
C ARG A 152 9.67 22.30 -0.60
N ARG A 153 10.74 22.42 -1.39
CA ARG A 153 12.08 22.67 -0.87
C ARG A 153 12.17 24.05 -0.25
N ILE A 154 12.78 24.11 0.93
CA ILE A 154 13.09 25.36 1.61
C ILE A 154 14.60 25.49 1.75
N ASP A 155 15.14 26.67 1.46
CA ASP A 155 16.54 26.96 1.70
C ASP A 155 16.83 26.87 3.20
N GLY A 156 17.83 26.08 3.57
CA GLY A 156 18.34 26.04 4.94
C GLY A 156 19.33 27.18 5.17
N ASP A 157 19.10 28.02 6.18
CA ASP A 157 20.02 29.08 6.64
C ASP A 157 21.33 28.55 7.29
N GLY A 158 21.82 27.35 6.96
CA GLY A 158 23.03 26.81 7.60
C GLY A 158 23.70 25.68 6.85
N ASP A 159 25.01 25.53 7.08
CA ASP A 159 26.00 24.58 6.54
C ASP A 159 25.68 23.07 6.70
N GLY A 160 24.41 22.65 6.57
CA GLY A 160 23.99 21.26 6.55
C GLY A 160 23.69 20.78 5.13
N ASP A 161 24.30 19.66 4.72
CA ASP A 161 24.08 19.00 3.42
C ASP A 161 22.66 18.41 3.23
N GLU A 162 21.75 18.51 4.23
CA GLU A 162 20.40 17.95 4.18
C GLU A 162 19.40 18.91 3.53
N ARG A 163 18.74 18.44 2.46
CA ARG A 163 17.73 19.20 1.73
C ARG A 163 16.41 19.22 2.51
N ARG A 164 16.03 20.37 3.05
CA ARG A 164 14.81 20.54 3.85
C ARG A 164 13.56 20.66 2.98
N LEU A 165 12.47 20.07 3.45
CA LEU A 165 11.17 20.06 2.80
C LEU A 165 10.08 20.57 3.76
N GLU A 166 9.12 21.31 3.22
CA GLU A 166 7.91 21.74 3.93
C GLU A 166 6.67 21.17 3.23
N LEU A 167 5.77 20.54 4.00
CA LEU A 167 4.51 20.00 3.48
C LEU A 167 3.63 21.14 2.94
N THR A 168 3.28 21.05 1.66
CA THR A 168 2.47 22.07 0.96
C THR A 168 1.05 21.56 0.68
N GLU A 169 0.90 20.28 0.34
CA GLU A 169 -0.40 19.66 0.09
C GLU A 169 -0.41 18.24 0.68
N SER A 170 -1.50 17.91 1.39
CA SER A 170 -1.74 16.58 1.96
C SER A 170 -3.05 16.03 1.43
N ASP A 171 -3.12 14.71 1.29
CA ASP A 171 -4.34 14.02 0.91
C ASP A 171 -5.36 14.06 2.07
N GLU A 172 -6.53 14.67 1.84
CA GLU A 172 -7.60 14.81 2.86
C GLU A 172 -8.01 13.47 3.51
N ARG A 173 -7.75 12.33 2.85
CA ARG A 173 -8.04 11.00 3.39
C ARG A 173 -7.03 10.59 4.47
N VAL A 174 -5.77 11.00 4.34
CA VAL A 174 -4.73 10.80 5.36
C VAL A 174 -5.10 11.59 6.61
N GLU A 175 -5.72 12.75 6.45
CA GLU A 175 -6.12 13.58 7.59
C GLU A 175 -7.15 12.92 8.52
N ARG A 176 -7.92 11.99 7.95
CA ARG A 176 -9.00 11.25 8.62
C ARG A 176 -8.54 9.89 9.14
N PHE A 177 -7.26 9.53 8.99
CA PHE A 177 -6.75 8.29 9.55
C PHE A 177 -6.85 8.28 11.07
N GLU A 178 -7.04 7.08 11.61
CA GLU A 178 -6.87 6.85 13.05
C GLU A 178 -5.41 7.11 13.44
N PRO A 179 -5.14 7.53 14.69
CA PRO A 179 -3.81 7.97 15.11
C PRO A 179 -2.69 6.96 14.81
N GLU A 180 -2.95 5.67 15.04
CA GLU A 180 -1.96 4.61 14.80
C GLU A 180 -1.64 4.43 13.31
N LEU A 181 -2.65 4.52 12.43
CA LEU A 181 -2.45 4.41 10.99
C LEU A 181 -1.76 5.65 10.42
N ARG A 182 -2.09 6.84 10.96
CA ARG A 182 -1.41 8.09 10.64
C ARG A 182 0.07 8.04 11.03
N GLU A 183 0.39 7.57 12.23
CA GLU A 183 1.78 7.43 12.66
C GLU A 183 2.59 6.51 11.72
N ARG A 184 2.00 5.37 11.29
CA ARG A 184 2.64 4.48 10.29
C ARG A 184 2.84 5.16 8.95
N PHE A 185 1.88 5.98 8.52
CA PHE A 185 1.97 6.75 7.29
C PHE A 185 3.13 7.74 7.35
N ASP A 186 3.18 8.55 8.39
CA ASP A 186 4.20 9.58 8.60
C ASP A 186 5.61 8.95 8.67
N GLN A 187 5.74 7.83 9.39
CA GLN A 187 7.01 7.07 9.46
C GLN A 187 7.44 6.54 8.09
N ALA A 188 6.51 6.02 7.28
CA ALA A 188 6.81 5.52 5.93
C ALA A 188 7.29 6.65 5.01
N VAL A 189 6.65 7.81 5.09
CA VAL A 189 7.01 9.02 4.32
C VAL A 189 8.38 9.55 4.76
N GLU A 190 8.60 9.76 6.06
CA GLU A 190 9.86 10.26 6.61
C GLU A 190 11.03 9.36 6.21
N LEU A 191 10.88 8.04 6.36
CA LEU A 191 11.90 7.07 6.00
C LEU A 191 12.24 7.11 4.50
N ALA A 192 11.23 7.25 3.64
CA ALA A 192 11.42 7.34 2.20
C ALA A 192 12.16 8.63 1.81
N LEU A 193 11.73 9.78 2.34
CA LEU A 193 12.37 11.06 2.10
C LEU A 193 13.82 11.08 2.59
N ARG A 194 14.09 10.49 3.76
CA ARG A 194 15.45 10.36 4.30
C ARG A 194 16.35 9.49 3.43
N ASN A 195 15.83 8.39 2.88
CA ASN A 195 16.59 7.54 1.96
C ASN A 195 16.97 8.29 0.67
N GLU A 196 16.15 9.26 0.26
CA GLU A 196 16.43 10.15 -0.87
C GLU A 196 17.27 11.38 -0.46
N GLY A 197 17.73 11.48 0.79
CA GLY A 197 18.57 12.58 1.27
C GLY A 197 17.81 13.89 1.51
N TYR A 198 16.52 13.80 1.85
CA TYR A 198 15.71 14.91 2.33
C TYR A 198 15.48 14.83 3.85
N ALA A 199 15.21 15.97 4.47
CA ALA A 199 14.72 16.09 5.83
C ALA A 199 13.37 16.83 5.82
N VAL A 200 12.42 16.35 6.61
CA VAL A 200 11.08 16.93 6.84
C VAL A 200 10.92 17.34 8.30
#